data_AF-D8QKW2-F1
#
_entry.id   AF-D8QKW2-F1
#
_cell.length_a   1.000
_cell.length_b   1.000
_cell.length_c   1.000
_cell.angle_alpha   90.00
_cell.angle_beta   90.00
_cell.angle_gamma   90.00
#
_symmetry.space_group_name_H-M   'P 1'
#
loop_
_entity.id
_entity.type
_entity.pdbx_description
1 polymer ?
#
loop_
_entity_poly.entity_id
_entity_poly.type
_entity_poly.pdbx_seq_one_letter_code
_entity_poly.pdbx_strand_id
1 'polypeptide(L)'
;MPAPSFTEFLTLDLLLVITEYLLPEDIVSLRKTCRSLLRLTQSRSIWMTAVRTMCARNLVFRANFDLENMSLEELEHAATAPSRFLRLIHKHSSTSPSDVTIKPLSKRTLLMRLPETITSSSPLAEHDGFTVICLVPGGRFLAATSERHFHVWDLGRSGYERMKPLPIFCQGLRELAGMQRSDAEPSFALFTVCESRQAGKFVAVFTSSGPRSHGVLVLELHFSTTTSDLIDVQTVGVIHLNWESDTVIMDVSEDLVILDEHDMDTAVTLIWNYRENALGSLRALDDAPRVAKFLPSGNSVALAYDGRLHVYRIPPLVSIAGLLSSCADLPSVADYIPIIVHITDEEYGVWVVRDGWYNRRDAPLSIDRLTSRHRSHLAVAEITTPQSPTMPDQIPYTVARFPSLPFWNSIDESMSVAPSEGRNVLAFSDDHSSALMCAAYVVSPAEPSALCDQLYLTREDSVTIADWDFCPASGRVCLVPTHDGRCTEIVVLDFLVPDRGL
;
A
#
# COMPACT_ATOMS: atom_id res chain seq x y z
N MET A 1 -47.90 11.26 -29.35
CA MET A 1 -47.85 11.25 -27.87
C MET A 1 -46.40 11.23 -27.46
N PRO A 2 -45.93 12.09 -26.54
CA PRO A 2 -44.58 11.97 -26.01
C PRO A 2 -44.44 10.62 -25.28
N ALA A 3 -43.33 9.91 -25.52
CA ALA A 3 -43.03 8.72 -24.74
C ALA A 3 -42.92 9.12 -23.26
N PRO A 4 -43.51 8.35 -22.34
CA PRO A 4 -43.48 8.70 -20.94
C PRO A 4 -42.04 8.64 -20.41
N SER A 5 -41.70 9.56 -19.51
CA SER A 5 -40.32 9.67 -19.05
C SER A 5 -39.96 8.47 -18.17
N PHE A 6 -38.77 7.89 -18.36
CA PHE A 6 -38.26 6.77 -17.55
C PHE A 6 -38.35 7.04 -16.03
N THR A 7 -38.21 8.32 -15.65
CA THR A 7 -38.25 8.78 -14.25
C THR A 7 -39.64 8.81 -13.62
N GLU A 8 -40.72 8.72 -14.39
CA GLU A 8 -42.10 8.72 -13.85
C GLU A 8 -42.52 7.37 -13.29
N PHE A 9 -41.84 6.28 -13.66
CA PHE A 9 -42.21 4.92 -13.25
C PHE A 9 -41.24 4.25 -12.27
N LEU A 10 -40.00 4.74 -12.16
CA LEU A 10 -39.07 4.18 -11.20
C LEU A 10 -39.19 4.85 -9.83
N THR A 11 -39.37 4.03 -8.81
CA THR A 11 -39.25 4.48 -7.42
C THR A 11 -37.81 4.88 -7.10
N LEU A 12 -37.64 5.73 -6.08
CA LEU A 12 -36.32 6.13 -5.58
C LEU A 12 -35.43 4.91 -5.29
N ASP A 13 -36.00 3.85 -4.72
CA ASP A 13 -35.25 2.64 -4.35
C ASP A 13 -34.64 1.93 -5.58
N LEU A 14 -35.39 1.81 -6.68
CA LEU A 14 -34.86 1.21 -7.91
C LEU A 14 -33.77 2.09 -8.53
N LEU A 15 -33.91 3.40 -8.42
CA LEU A 15 -32.89 4.33 -8.88
C LEU A 15 -31.62 4.26 -8.02
N LEU A 16 -31.74 4.06 -6.70
CA LEU A 16 -30.60 3.80 -5.82
C LEU A 16 -29.84 2.54 -6.26
N VAL A 17 -30.57 1.45 -6.52
CA VAL A 17 -29.99 0.19 -7.02
C VAL A 17 -29.30 0.40 -8.37
N ILE A 18 -29.92 1.12 -9.31
CA ILE A 18 -29.28 1.41 -10.60
C ILE A 18 -27.99 2.22 -10.39
N THR A 19 -28.02 3.25 -9.53
CA THR A 19 -26.85 4.09 -9.28
C THR A 19 -25.69 3.37 -8.60
N GLU A 20 -25.95 2.27 -7.89
CA GLU A 20 -24.91 1.43 -7.29
C GLU A 20 -24.00 0.78 -8.35
N TYR A 21 -24.54 0.55 -9.56
CA TYR A 21 -23.78 0.00 -10.70
C TYR A 21 -23.13 1.07 -11.57
N LEU A 22 -23.40 2.35 -11.33
CA LEU A 22 -22.84 3.44 -12.12
C LEU A 22 -21.48 3.88 -11.58
N LEU A 23 -20.61 4.33 -12.48
CA LEU A 23 -19.42 5.06 -12.06
C LEU A 23 -19.82 6.44 -11.53
N PRO A 24 -19.05 7.02 -10.59
CA PRO A 24 -19.27 8.38 -10.11
C PRO A 24 -19.42 9.41 -11.24
N GLU A 25 -18.67 9.26 -12.33
CA GLU A 25 -18.76 10.14 -13.50
C GLU A 25 -20.06 9.99 -14.30
N ASP A 26 -20.62 8.78 -14.34
CA ASP A 26 -21.90 8.50 -14.97
C ASP A 26 -23.03 9.14 -14.17
N ILE A 27 -22.93 9.14 -12.84
CA ILE A 27 -23.88 9.86 -11.96
C ILE A 27 -23.87 11.36 -12.28
N VAL A 28 -22.68 11.98 -12.43
CA VAL A 28 -22.55 13.39 -12.87
C VAL A 28 -23.11 13.59 -14.27
N SER A 29 -22.95 12.63 -15.17
CA SER A 29 -23.47 12.73 -16.54
C SER A 29 -24.99 12.62 -16.57
N LEU A 30 -25.58 11.69 -15.81
CA LEU A 30 -27.02 11.55 -15.63
C LEU A 30 -27.66 12.81 -15.08
N ARG A 31 -26.99 13.47 -14.12
CA ARG A 31 -27.42 14.76 -13.55
C ARG A 31 -27.70 15.82 -14.62
N LYS A 32 -26.97 15.79 -15.74
CA LYS A 32 -27.08 16.79 -16.84
C LYS A 32 -28.22 16.50 -17.82
N THR A 33 -28.94 15.38 -17.68
CA THR A 33 -29.94 14.95 -18.66
C THR A 33 -31.32 15.58 -18.44
N CYS A 34 -31.86 15.56 -17.21
CA CYS A 34 -33.17 16.13 -16.89
C CYS A 34 -33.27 16.60 -15.43
N ARG A 35 -34.25 17.46 -15.13
CA ARG A 35 -34.43 18.03 -13.77
C ARG A 35 -34.74 16.98 -12.70
N SER A 36 -35.43 15.90 -13.06
CA SER A 36 -35.75 14.81 -12.13
C SER A 36 -34.48 14.05 -11.73
N LEU A 37 -33.66 13.65 -12.71
CA LEU A 37 -32.37 13.00 -12.46
C LEU A 37 -31.38 13.95 -11.78
N LEU A 38 -31.42 15.25 -12.07
CA LEU A 38 -30.66 16.26 -11.33
C LEU A 38 -30.98 16.23 -9.84
N ARG A 39 -32.26 16.34 -9.47
CA ARG A 39 -32.70 16.30 -8.06
C ARG A 39 -32.36 14.99 -7.39
N LEU A 40 -32.56 13.87 -8.10
CA LEU A 40 -32.24 12.54 -7.61
C LEU A 40 -30.75 12.40 -7.31
N THR A 41 -29.89 12.67 -8.30
CA THR A 41 -28.42 12.54 -8.19
C THR A 41 -27.79 13.56 -7.25
N GLN A 42 -28.54 14.52 -6.71
CA GLN A 42 -28.11 15.40 -5.61
C GLN A 42 -28.42 14.79 -4.22
N SER A 43 -29.01 13.59 -4.17
CA SER A 43 -29.23 12.87 -2.92
C SER A 43 -27.91 12.41 -2.32
N ARG A 44 -27.68 12.76 -1.06
CA ARG A 44 -26.52 12.33 -0.27
C ARG A 44 -26.34 10.80 -0.26
N SER A 45 -27.44 10.06 -0.13
CA SER A 45 -27.42 8.59 -0.05
C SER A 45 -26.80 7.92 -1.29
N ILE A 46 -27.01 8.49 -2.48
CA ILE A 46 -26.39 8.03 -3.72
C ILE A 46 -24.88 8.19 -3.63
N TRP A 47 -24.41 9.35 -3.18
CA TRP A 47 -22.98 9.63 -3.10
C TRP A 47 -22.28 8.88 -1.97
N MET A 48 -22.94 8.64 -0.84
CA MET A 48 -22.41 7.72 0.19
C MET A 48 -22.21 6.31 -0.38
N THR A 49 -23.14 5.84 -1.21
CA THR A 49 -23.03 4.55 -1.90
C THR A 49 -21.90 4.58 -2.92
N ALA A 50 -21.81 5.64 -3.73
CA ALA A 50 -20.74 5.84 -4.70
C ALA A 50 -19.34 5.85 -4.03
N VAL A 51 -19.19 6.51 -2.87
CA VAL A 51 -17.92 6.50 -2.11
C VAL A 51 -17.60 5.10 -1.60
N ARG A 52 -18.58 4.34 -1.09
CA ARG A 52 -18.36 2.94 -0.65
C ARG A 52 -17.90 2.05 -1.81
N THR A 53 -18.57 2.16 -2.95
CA THR A 53 -18.21 1.43 -4.17
C THR A 53 -16.84 1.84 -4.68
N MET A 54 -16.52 3.14 -4.68
CA MET A 54 -15.19 3.67 -5.01
C MET A 54 -14.14 3.07 -4.06
N CYS A 55 -14.40 3.01 -2.75
CA CYS A 55 -13.44 2.44 -1.82
C CYS A 55 -13.15 0.96 -2.11
N ALA A 56 -14.19 0.17 -2.35
CA ALA A 56 -14.04 -1.24 -2.68
C ALA A 56 -13.28 -1.47 -4.00
N ARG A 57 -13.52 -0.63 -5.02
CA ARG A 57 -12.90 -0.76 -6.35
C ARG A 57 -11.45 -0.29 -6.40
N ASN A 58 -11.10 0.67 -5.56
CA ASN A 58 -9.77 1.31 -5.52
C ASN A 58 -8.95 0.88 -4.30
N LEU A 59 -9.41 -0.13 -3.55
CA LEU A 59 -8.78 -0.63 -2.31
C LEU A 59 -8.46 0.47 -1.30
N VAL A 60 -9.40 1.39 -1.12
CA VAL A 60 -9.26 2.52 -0.21
C VAL A 60 -9.77 2.15 1.17
N PHE A 61 -9.02 2.53 2.20
CA PHE A 61 -9.36 2.33 3.59
C PHE A 61 -10.62 3.13 3.95
N ARG A 62 -11.72 2.42 4.16
CA ARG A 62 -13.05 3.04 4.33
C ARG A 62 -13.12 3.98 5.54
N ALA A 63 -12.35 3.73 6.59
CA ALA A 63 -12.33 4.57 7.79
C ALA A 63 -11.75 5.97 7.54
N ASN A 64 -11.17 6.23 6.37
CA ASN A 64 -10.81 7.59 5.96
C ASN A 64 -12.03 8.51 5.81
N PHE A 65 -13.19 7.93 5.52
CA PHE A 65 -14.41 8.68 5.21
C PHE A 65 -15.44 8.55 6.33
N ASP A 66 -15.68 9.67 7.00
CA ASP A 66 -16.82 9.84 7.90
C ASP A 66 -18.07 10.18 7.07
N LEU A 67 -18.62 9.15 6.43
CA LEU A 67 -19.72 9.29 5.46
C LEU A 67 -20.97 9.94 6.04
N GLU A 68 -21.16 9.92 7.36
CA GLU A 68 -22.32 10.52 8.01
C GLU A 68 -22.15 12.05 8.15
N ASN A 69 -20.93 12.52 8.37
CA ASN A 69 -20.65 13.94 8.58
C ASN A 69 -20.05 14.67 7.37
N MET A 70 -19.65 13.97 6.31
CA MET A 70 -19.15 14.63 5.09
C MET A 70 -20.22 15.57 4.49
N SER A 71 -19.90 16.59 3.71
CA SER A 71 -20.92 17.33 2.94
C SER A 71 -21.28 16.56 1.64
N LEU A 72 -22.32 17.00 0.92
CA LEU A 72 -22.59 16.43 -0.42
C LEU A 72 -21.40 16.65 -1.36
N GLU A 73 -20.82 17.85 -1.35
CA GLU A 73 -19.64 18.21 -2.16
C GLU A 73 -18.43 17.35 -1.81
N GLU A 74 -18.21 17.07 -0.52
CA GLU A 74 -17.12 16.19 -0.08
C GLU A 74 -17.33 14.74 -0.55
N LEU A 75 -18.56 14.23 -0.50
CA LEU A 75 -18.88 12.89 -0.99
C LEU A 75 -18.69 12.81 -2.52
N GLU A 76 -19.12 13.84 -3.25
CA GLU A 76 -18.90 13.97 -4.70
C GLU A 76 -17.41 14.03 -5.04
N HIS A 77 -16.66 14.84 -4.32
CA HIS A 77 -15.22 14.95 -4.48
C HIS A 77 -14.52 13.62 -4.23
N ALA A 78 -14.80 12.97 -3.09
CA ALA A 78 -14.19 11.70 -2.75
C ALA A 78 -14.51 10.61 -3.79
N ALA A 79 -15.78 10.46 -4.19
CA ALA A 79 -16.18 9.45 -5.15
C ALA A 79 -15.54 9.68 -6.54
N THR A 80 -15.37 10.93 -6.96
CA THR A 80 -14.82 11.26 -8.29
C THR A 80 -13.30 11.47 -8.30
N ALA A 81 -12.63 11.49 -7.15
CA ALA A 81 -11.20 11.78 -7.06
C ALA A 81 -10.33 10.82 -7.90
N PRO A 82 -10.50 9.48 -7.84
CA PRO A 82 -9.69 8.57 -8.64
C PRO A 82 -9.76 8.86 -10.15
N SER A 83 -10.97 9.04 -10.67
CA SER A 83 -11.20 9.28 -12.09
C SER A 83 -10.73 10.67 -12.54
N ARG A 84 -10.87 11.69 -11.68
CA ARG A 84 -10.29 13.02 -11.90
C ARG A 84 -8.76 12.97 -11.96
N PHE A 85 -8.12 12.18 -11.10
CA PHE A 85 -6.67 12.02 -11.13
C PHE A 85 -6.22 11.33 -12.42
N LEU A 86 -6.89 10.25 -12.83
CA LEU A 86 -6.59 9.59 -14.11
C LEU A 86 -6.75 10.53 -15.32
N ARG A 87 -7.79 11.36 -15.33
CA ARG A 87 -7.96 12.41 -16.35
C ARG A 87 -6.83 13.43 -16.32
N LEU A 88 -6.31 13.77 -15.15
CA LEU A 88 -5.15 14.65 -15.01
C LEU A 88 -3.92 14.02 -15.67
N ILE A 89 -3.62 12.75 -15.39
CA ILE A 89 -2.52 12.01 -16.04
C ILE A 89 -2.72 12.00 -17.57
N HIS A 90 -3.88 11.57 -18.04
CA HIS A 90 -4.17 11.48 -19.47
C HIS A 90 -4.09 12.83 -20.21
N LYS A 91 -4.55 13.90 -19.57
CA LYS A 91 -4.49 15.25 -20.14
C LYS A 91 -3.05 15.70 -20.35
N HIS A 92 -2.15 15.36 -19.44
CA HIS A 92 -0.75 15.79 -19.47
C HIS A 92 0.19 14.80 -20.19
N SER A 93 -0.22 13.53 -20.38
CA SER A 93 0.54 12.55 -21.17
C SER A 93 0.55 12.86 -22.68
N SER A 94 -0.47 13.56 -23.17
CA SER A 94 -0.61 13.91 -24.59
C SER A 94 0.31 15.06 -25.04
N THR A 95 0.84 15.81 -24.08
CA THR A 95 1.83 16.88 -24.32
C THR A 95 3.24 16.29 -24.29
N SER A 96 4.15 16.78 -25.15
CA SER A 96 5.51 16.24 -25.33
C SER A 96 6.14 15.72 -24.02
N PRO A 97 6.51 14.43 -23.94
CA PRO A 97 6.72 13.71 -22.67
C PRO A 97 7.93 14.16 -21.85
N SER A 98 8.79 15.05 -22.37
CA SER A 98 10.05 15.40 -21.71
C SER A 98 9.98 16.48 -20.63
N ASP A 99 8.95 17.34 -20.61
CA ASP A 99 9.03 18.60 -19.83
C ASP A 99 7.77 18.99 -19.05
N VAL A 100 6.74 18.15 -18.99
CA VAL A 100 5.48 18.51 -18.33
C VAL A 100 5.43 17.96 -16.91
N THR A 101 5.94 18.74 -15.97
CA THR A 101 5.71 18.55 -14.53
C THR A 101 4.41 19.25 -14.13
N ILE A 102 3.48 18.51 -13.50
CA ILE A 102 2.28 19.14 -12.93
C ILE A 102 2.60 19.79 -11.59
N LYS A 103 2.01 20.97 -11.35
CA LYS A 103 2.12 21.62 -10.05
C LYS A 103 1.04 21.09 -9.11
N PRO A 104 1.37 20.73 -7.87
CA PRO A 104 0.35 20.38 -6.88
C PRO A 104 -0.55 21.59 -6.59
N LEU A 105 -1.83 21.33 -6.34
CA LEU A 105 -2.81 22.35 -5.97
C LEU A 105 -2.65 22.80 -4.52
N SER A 106 -2.08 21.94 -3.68
CA SER A 106 -1.66 22.26 -2.32
C SER A 106 -0.31 21.59 -2.02
N LYS A 107 0.63 22.35 -1.44
CA LYS A 107 1.90 21.87 -0.88
C LYS A 107 1.90 22.21 0.60
N ARG A 108 2.07 21.21 1.44
CA ARG A 108 2.09 21.37 2.91
C ARG A 108 3.29 20.64 3.49
N THR A 109 3.83 21.14 4.59
CA THR A 109 5.03 20.57 5.23
C THR A 109 4.70 20.17 6.67
N LEU A 110 5.01 18.93 7.02
CA LEU A 110 4.98 18.41 8.37
C LEU A 110 6.41 18.46 8.92
N LEU A 111 6.61 19.17 10.02
CA LEU A 111 7.89 19.20 10.70
C LEU A 111 7.89 18.14 11.79
N MET A 112 9.02 17.45 11.96
CA MET A 112 9.21 16.55 13.08
C MET A 112 9.11 17.32 14.40
N ARG A 113 7.98 17.16 15.09
CA ARG A 113 7.67 17.82 16.37
C ARG A 113 7.08 16.79 17.31
N LEU A 114 7.68 16.65 18.49
CA LEU A 114 7.15 15.80 19.55
C LEU A 114 6.16 16.58 20.43
N PRO A 115 5.05 15.96 20.87
CA PRO A 115 4.24 16.47 21.96
C PRO A 115 5.07 16.73 23.23
N GLU A 116 4.74 17.78 23.99
CA GLU A 116 5.44 18.15 25.23
C GLU A 116 5.47 17.02 26.27
N THR A 117 4.50 16.12 26.24
CA THR A 117 4.45 14.95 27.11
C THR A 117 5.63 14.01 26.88
N ILE A 118 6.05 13.83 25.63
CA ILE A 118 7.12 12.89 25.22
C ILE A 118 8.50 13.51 25.40
N THR A 119 8.64 14.81 25.18
CA THR A 119 9.93 15.51 25.29
C THR A 119 10.54 15.42 26.70
N SER A 120 9.71 15.23 27.72
CA SER A 120 10.16 15.07 29.10
C SER A 120 10.90 13.74 29.36
N SER A 121 10.53 12.67 28.66
CA SER A 121 11.10 11.32 28.83
C SER A 121 12.21 10.99 27.86
N SER A 122 12.18 11.57 26.65
CA SER A 122 13.18 11.38 25.60
C SER A 122 13.17 12.59 24.64
N PRO A 123 14.07 13.59 24.83
CA PRO A 123 14.15 14.70 23.89
C PRO A 123 14.58 14.22 22.50
N LEU A 124 14.11 14.91 21.45
CA LEU A 124 14.59 14.72 20.08
C LEU A 124 16.11 14.84 20.07
N ALA A 125 16.79 13.80 19.59
CA ALA A 125 18.20 13.92 19.29
C ALA A 125 18.38 14.96 18.18
N GLU A 126 19.50 15.68 18.16
CA GLU A 126 19.81 16.67 17.11
C GLU A 126 19.87 16.07 15.69
N HIS A 127 19.87 14.74 15.60
CA HIS A 127 19.98 13.95 14.39
C HIS A 127 18.76 13.06 14.11
N ASP A 128 17.72 13.09 14.94
CA ASP A 128 16.50 12.33 14.64
C ASP A 128 15.87 12.86 13.33
N GLY A 129 15.28 11.97 12.54
CA GLY A 129 14.73 12.28 11.24
C GLY A 129 13.80 11.17 10.77
N PHE A 130 12.89 11.50 9.87
CA PHE A 130 12.01 10.53 9.25
C PHE A 130 12.81 9.54 8.41
N THR A 131 12.56 8.25 8.61
CA THR A 131 13.24 7.16 7.91
C THR A 131 12.32 6.52 6.88
N VAL A 132 11.09 6.20 7.28
CA VAL A 132 10.09 5.54 6.43
C VAL A 132 8.73 6.21 6.60
N ILE A 133 7.99 6.35 5.50
CA ILE A 133 6.63 6.85 5.48
C ILE A 133 5.70 5.92 4.70
N CYS A 134 4.43 5.91 5.07
CA CYS A 134 3.43 5.03 4.47
C CYS A 134 2.05 5.70 4.53
N LEU A 135 1.48 6.00 3.37
CA LEU A 135 0.16 6.62 3.19
C LEU A 135 -0.93 5.56 3.23
N VAL A 136 -1.69 5.53 4.32
CA VAL A 136 -2.84 4.63 4.46
C VAL A 136 -3.81 4.81 3.27
N PRO A 137 -4.34 3.75 2.65
CA PRO A 137 -5.03 3.84 1.36
C PRO A 137 -6.19 4.81 1.44
N GLY A 138 -6.29 5.73 0.47
CA GLY A 138 -7.17 6.91 0.49
C GLY A 138 -6.49 8.17 1.00
N GLY A 139 -5.25 8.07 1.47
CA GLY A 139 -4.32 9.18 1.65
C GLY A 139 -4.58 10.06 2.87
N ARG A 140 -5.60 9.79 3.69
CA ARG A 140 -5.92 10.64 4.84
C ARG A 140 -4.92 10.49 5.98
N PHE A 141 -4.57 9.26 6.34
CA PHE A 141 -3.62 9.00 7.42
C PHE A 141 -2.24 8.70 6.85
N LEU A 142 -1.21 9.17 7.54
CA LEU A 142 0.18 8.89 7.21
C LEU A 142 0.84 8.28 8.45
N ALA A 143 1.31 7.04 8.31
CA ALA A 143 2.22 6.44 9.26
C ALA A 143 3.64 6.83 8.88
N ALA A 144 4.48 7.12 9.87
CA ALA A 144 5.88 7.47 9.66
C ALA A 144 6.72 6.98 10.83
N THR A 145 7.95 6.58 10.55
CA THR A 145 8.96 6.31 11.58
C THR A 145 10.05 7.36 11.53
N SER A 146 10.57 7.68 12.71
CA SER A 146 11.89 8.25 12.87
C SER A 146 12.84 7.19 13.41
N GLU A 147 14.09 7.53 13.71
CA GLU A 147 15.02 6.60 14.36
C GLU A 147 14.50 6.11 15.72
N ARG A 148 13.67 6.91 16.39
CA ARG A 148 13.28 6.70 17.79
C ARG A 148 11.77 6.61 18.02
N HIS A 149 10.98 7.13 17.09
CA HIS A 149 9.56 7.33 17.30
C HIS A 149 8.74 6.75 16.15
N PHE A 150 7.55 6.27 16.51
CA PHE A 150 6.50 5.97 15.55
C PHE A 150 5.46 7.09 15.60
N HIS A 151 5.08 7.59 14.43
CA HIS A 151 4.16 8.70 14.27
C HIS A 151 2.98 8.29 13.39
N VAL A 152 1.79 8.77 13.75
CA VAL A 152 0.63 8.75 12.85
C VAL A 152 0.07 10.15 12.74
N TRP A 153 -0.10 10.62 11.51
CA TRP A 153 -0.63 11.95 11.18
C TRP A 153 -2.00 11.83 10.52
N ASP A 154 -2.92 12.73 10.86
CA ASP A 154 -4.13 12.99 10.05
C ASP A 154 -3.84 14.17 9.11
N LEU A 155 -3.70 13.87 7.83
CA LEU A 155 -3.44 14.84 6.77
C LEU A 155 -4.72 15.57 6.31
N GLY A 156 -5.87 15.21 6.88
CA GLY A 156 -7.17 15.70 6.48
C GLY A 156 -7.68 15.06 5.18
N ARG A 157 -8.96 15.29 4.90
CA ARG A 157 -9.71 14.73 3.76
C ARG A 157 -9.32 15.36 2.44
N SER A 158 -8.74 16.56 2.46
CA SER A 158 -8.30 17.28 1.26
C SER A 158 -7.12 18.22 1.54
N GLY A 159 -6.46 18.67 0.49
CA GLY A 159 -5.35 19.64 0.58
C GLY A 159 -5.73 21.02 1.14
N TYR A 160 -7.02 21.31 1.34
CA TYR A 160 -7.50 22.56 1.95
C TYR A 160 -7.83 22.45 3.43
N GLU A 161 -7.94 21.24 3.95
CA GLU A 161 -8.15 21.04 5.37
C GLU A 161 -6.87 21.39 6.13
N ARG A 162 -7.04 22.07 7.27
CA ARG A 162 -5.90 22.43 8.12
C ARG A 162 -5.34 21.16 8.74
N MET A 163 -4.10 20.82 8.41
CA MET A 163 -3.39 19.75 9.11
C MET A 163 -3.05 20.21 10.52
N LYS A 164 -3.17 19.29 11.47
CA LYS A 164 -2.64 19.50 12.80
C LYS A 164 -1.11 19.54 12.71
N PRO A 165 -0.44 20.46 13.43
CA PRO A 165 1.01 20.59 13.40
C PRO A 165 1.74 19.48 14.17
N LEU A 166 1.00 18.60 14.84
CA LEU A 166 1.48 17.49 15.64
C LEU A 166 0.81 16.19 15.15
N PRO A 167 1.50 15.05 15.26
CA PRO A 167 0.91 13.76 14.97
C PRO A 167 -0.25 13.47 15.94
N ILE A 168 -1.25 12.74 15.47
CA ILE A 168 -2.39 12.28 16.29
C ILE A 168 -2.01 11.09 17.18
N PHE A 169 -0.93 10.39 16.84
CA PHE A 169 -0.28 9.41 17.69
C PHE A 169 1.24 9.54 17.59
N CYS A 170 1.93 9.49 18.72
CA CYS A 170 3.39 9.46 18.76
C CYS A 170 3.84 8.66 19.98
N GLN A 171 4.70 7.66 19.78
CA GLN A 171 5.28 6.90 20.89
C GLN A 171 6.70 6.46 20.55
N GLY A 172 7.56 6.36 21.57
CA GLY A 172 8.91 5.85 21.37
C GLY A 172 8.88 4.38 20.97
N LEU A 173 9.63 4.01 19.94
CA LEU A 173 9.64 2.64 19.42
C LEU A 173 10.15 1.63 20.47
N ARG A 174 11.07 2.05 21.35
CA ARG A 174 11.54 1.25 22.49
C ARG A 174 10.42 0.92 23.46
N GLU A 175 9.56 1.90 23.75
CA GLU A 175 8.43 1.75 24.65
C GLU A 175 7.39 0.80 24.05
N LEU A 176 7.09 0.97 22.76
CA LEU A 176 6.20 0.09 22.00
C LEU A 176 6.70 -1.37 21.97
N ALA A 177 8.01 -1.56 21.87
CA ALA A 177 8.67 -2.86 21.91
C ALA A 177 8.85 -3.43 23.33
N GLY A 178 8.48 -2.68 24.38
CA GLY A 178 8.70 -3.10 25.78
C GLY A 178 10.17 -3.20 26.19
N MET A 179 11.08 -2.54 25.46
CA MET A 179 12.51 -2.57 25.72
C MET A 179 12.90 -1.68 26.90
N GLN A 180 13.85 -2.13 27.72
CA GLN A 180 14.38 -1.35 28.84
C GLN A 180 15.42 -0.34 28.35
N ARG A 181 15.68 0.71 29.14
CA ARG A 181 16.67 1.75 28.80
C ARG A 181 18.11 1.23 28.63
N SER A 182 18.43 0.09 29.22
CA SER A 182 19.73 -0.58 29.11
C SER A 182 19.99 -1.18 27.74
N ASP A 183 18.94 -1.45 26.97
CA ASP A 183 19.05 -2.16 25.70
C ASP A 183 19.70 -1.26 24.64
N ALA A 184 20.36 -1.86 23.65
CA ALA A 184 20.89 -1.10 22.51
C ALA A 184 19.74 -0.34 21.82
N GLU A 185 20.04 0.84 21.23
CA GLU A 185 19.02 1.53 20.45
C GLU A 185 18.65 0.68 19.23
N PRO A 186 17.39 0.23 19.13
CA PRO A 186 16.96 -0.54 17.98
C PRO A 186 16.94 0.38 16.76
N SER A 187 17.58 -0.05 15.67
CA SER A 187 17.34 0.56 14.36
C SER A 187 16.10 -0.09 13.77
N PHE A 188 15.06 0.70 13.51
CA PHE A 188 13.83 0.25 12.86
C PHE A 188 13.82 0.65 11.39
N ALA A 189 13.85 -0.36 10.50
CA ALA A 189 14.19 -0.15 9.09
C ALA A 189 12.99 -0.20 8.13
N LEU A 190 11.88 -0.85 8.50
CA LEU A 190 10.78 -1.09 7.57
C LEU A 190 9.47 -1.30 8.33
N PHE A 191 8.38 -0.71 7.83
CA PHE A 191 7.05 -1.16 8.19
C PHE A 191 6.14 -1.25 6.98
N THR A 192 5.38 -2.32 6.92
CA THR A 192 4.34 -2.57 5.91
C THR A 192 2.98 -2.51 6.59
N VAL A 193 1.96 -2.10 5.83
CA VAL A 193 0.61 -1.87 6.33
C VAL A 193 -0.39 -2.70 5.56
N CYS A 194 -1.17 -3.53 6.26
CA CYS A 194 -2.30 -4.26 5.67
C CYS A 194 -3.62 -3.94 6.39
N GLU A 195 -4.71 -3.83 5.65
CA GLU A 195 -6.06 -3.72 6.20
C GLU A 195 -6.53 -5.07 6.76
N SER A 196 -7.01 -5.06 8.00
CA SER A 196 -7.66 -6.22 8.61
C SER A 196 -9.10 -6.37 8.11
N ARG A 197 -9.71 -7.56 8.28
CA ARG A 197 -11.15 -7.77 8.09
C ARG A 197 -12.02 -6.78 8.86
N GLN A 198 -11.50 -6.26 9.97
CA GLN A 198 -12.15 -5.20 10.71
C GLN A 198 -11.89 -3.85 10.01
N ALA A 199 -12.96 -3.26 9.47
CA ALA A 199 -12.90 -1.91 8.93
C ALA A 199 -12.31 -0.93 9.95
N GLY A 200 -11.36 -0.10 9.52
CA GLY A 200 -10.71 0.83 10.43
C GLY A 200 -9.51 0.26 11.17
N LYS A 201 -9.01 -0.92 10.81
CA LYS A 201 -7.82 -1.51 11.42
C LYS A 201 -6.72 -1.74 10.40
N PHE A 202 -5.49 -1.38 10.76
CA PHE A 202 -4.31 -1.82 10.02
C PHE A 202 -3.20 -2.34 10.92
N VAL A 203 -2.35 -3.21 10.36
CA VAL A 203 -1.21 -3.82 11.05
C VAL A 203 0.07 -3.12 10.60
N ALA A 204 0.92 -2.71 11.54
CA ALA A 204 2.26 -2.20 11.25
C ALA A 204 3.30 -3.13 11.88
N VAL A 205 4.34 -3.49 11.13
CA VAL A 205 5.39 -4.42 11.59
C VAL A 205 6.73 -3.69 11.56
N PHE A 206 7.55 -3.84 12.59
CA PHE A 206 8.84 -3.19 12.68
C PHE A 206 9.92 -4.21 13.02
N THR A 207 11.05 -4.18 12.33
CA THR A 207 12.25 -4.94 12.70
C THR A 207 13.19 -4.05 13.49
N SER A 208 13.58 -4.45 14.69
CA SER A 208 14.72 -3.87 15.39
C SER A 208 15.96 -4.70 15.14
N SER A 209 17.08 -4.07 14.76
CA SER A 209 18.41 -4.69 14.85
C SER A 209 19.17 -4.17 16.07
N GLY A 210 19.84 -5.08 16.78
CA GLY A 210 20.73 -4.79 17.90
C GLY A 210 21.93 -5.74 17.89
N PRO A 211 23.01 -5.45 18.64
CA PRO A 211 24.29 -6.16 18.53
C PRO A 211 24.24 -7.68 18.77
N ARG A 212 23.15 -8.18 19.36
CA ARG A 212 22.96 -9.58 19.74
C ARG A 212 21.53 -10.08 19.57
N SER A 213 20.64 -9.26 19.02
CA SER A 213 19.23 -9.64 18.93
C SER A 213 18.54 -8.83 17.87
N HIS A 214 17.85 -9.52 16.98
CA HIS A 214 16.84 -8.94 16.11
C HIS A 214 15.50 -9.09 16.79
N GLY A 215 14.62 -8.10 16.63
CA GLY A 215 13.28 -8.13 17.18
C GLY A 215 12.30 -7.80 16.09
N VAL A 216 11.13 -8.43 16.11
CA VAL A 216 10.02 -8.03 15.25
C VAL A 216 8.86 -7.65 16.15
N LEU A 217 8.39 -6.41 15.99
CA LEU A 217 7.28 -5.81 16.70
C LEU A 217 6.09 -5.70 15.75
N VAL A 218 4.93 -6.18 16.16
CA VAL A 218 3.67 -6.05 15.42
C VAL A 218 2.72 -5.18 16.22
N LEU A 219 2.28 -4.10 15.60
CA LEU A 219 1.29 -3.16 16.12
C LEU A 219 -0.01 -3.30 15.34
N GLU A 220 -1.14 -3.20 16.05
CA GLU A 220 -2.45 -2.99 15.47
C GLU A 220 -2.91 -1.58 15.76
N LEU A 221 -3.32 -0.87 14.71
CA LEU A 221 -3.84 0.48 14.81
C LEU A 221 -5.31 0.47 14.46
N HIS A 222 -6.14 0.95 15.37
CA HIS A 222 -7.58 1.03 15.24
C HIS A 222 -8.02 2.48 15.15
N PHE A 223 -8.59 2.84 14.00
CA PHE A 223 -9.12 4.16 13.70
C PHE A 223 -10.60 4.19 14.03
N SER A 224 -10.98 5.06 14.97
CA SER A 224 -12.38 5.29 15.27
C SER A 224 -13.06 5.94 14.07
N THR A 225 -14.11 5.29 13.56
CA THR A 225 -14.94 5.84 12.47
C THR A 225 -15.81 7.01 12.93
N THR A 226 -16.03 7.16 14.24
CA THR A 226 -16.91 8.19 14.81
C THR A 226 -16.16 9.42 15.33
N THR A 227 -14.88 9.28 15.65
CA THR A 227 -14.06 10.36 16.22
C THR A 227 -12.69 10.35 15.55
N SER A 228 -12.44 11.33 14.68
CA SER A 228 -11.20 11.47 13.90
C SER A 228 -9.90 11.48 14.72
N ASP A 229 -10.01 11.75 16.02
CA ASP A 229 -8.87 12.10 16.87
C ASP A 229 -8.41 10.94 17.76
N LEU A 230 -9.09 9.80 17.71
CA LEU A 230 -8.74 8.64 18.53
C LEU A 230 -8.22 7.51 17.64
N ILE A 231 -6.92 7.25 17.78
CA ILE A 231 -6.29 6.00 17.36
C ILE A 231 -5.99 5.20 18.62
N ASP A 232 -6.41 3.95 18.62
CA ASP A 232 -5.95 2.97 19.59
C ASP A 232 -4.83 2.15 18.94
N VAL A 233 -3.65 2.16 19.57
CA VAL A 233 -2.46 1.45 19.08
C VAL A 233 -2.12 0.37 20.09
N GLN A 234 -2.13 -0.88 19.63
CA GLN A 234 -1.90 -2.05 20.48
C GLN A 234 -0.71 -2.84 19.97
N THR A 235 0.24 -3.14 20.84
CA THR A 235 1.26 -4.15 20.56
C THR A 235 0.62 -5.54 20.65
N VAL A 236 0.57 -6.26 19.52
CA VAL A 236 -0.10 -7.57 19.44
C VAL A 236 0.85 -8.74 19.26
N GLY A 237 2.11 -8.48 18.91
CA GLY A 237 3.14 -9.50 18.80
C GLY A 237 4.51 -8.87 18.99
N VAL A 238 5.35 -9.53 19.78
CA VAL A 238 6.79 -9.25 19.83
C VAL A 238 7.51 -10.58 19.80
N ILE A 239 8.46 -10.70 18.89
CA ILE A 239 9.37 -11.84 18.84
C ILE A 239 10.80 -11.31 18.89
N HIS A 240 11.62 -11.91 19.74
CA HIS A 240 13.05 -11.64 19.80
C HIS A 240 13.79 -12.85 19.25
N LEU A 241 14.59 -12.60 18.23
CA LEU A 241 15.32 -13.57 17.46
C LEU A 241 16.80 -13.36 17.75
N ASN A 242 17.43 -14.34 18.40
CA ASN A 242 18.84 -14.28 18.78
C ASN A 242 19.71 -14.72 17.60
N TRP A 243 19.56 -14.04 16.47
CA TRP A 243 20.25 -14.38 15.23
C TRP A 243 21.40 -13.41 14.98
N GLU A 244 22.46 -13.92 14.35
CA GLU A 244 23.63 -13.12 13.97
C GLU A 244 23.44 -12.44 12.60
N SER A 245 22.40 -12.85 11.87
CA SER A 245 22.05 -12.47 10.50
C SER A 245 21.03 -11.33 10.48
N ASP A 246 21.13 -10.51 9.44
CA ASP A 246 20.12 -9.48 9.18
C ASP A 246 18.78 -10.13 8.80
N THR A 247 17.74 -9.79 9.55
CA THR A 247 16.36 -10.19 9.28
C THR A 247 15.61 -9.04 8.63
N VAL A 248 15.00 -9.30 7.47
CA VAL A 248 14.23 -8.30 6.72
C VAL A 248 12.76 -8.68 6.72
N ILE A 249 11.87 -7.73 6.99
CA ILE A 249 10.42 -7.95 6.77
C ILE A 249 10.17 -7.93 5.28
N MET A 250 9.54 -8.98 4.78
CA MET A 250 9.26 -9.08 3.37
C MET A 250 7.82 -8.75 3.02
N ASP A 251 6.88 -9.22 3.86
CA ASP A 251 5.47 -8.87 3.74
C ASP A 251 4.71 -9.11 5.05
N VAL A 252 3.51 -8.53 5.15
CA VAL A 252 2.58 -8.69 6.26
C VAL A 252 1.17 -9.01 5.76
N SER A 253 0.45 -9.77 6.57
CA SER A 253 -1.00 -9.94 6.46
C SER A 253 -1.69 -9.79 7.81
N GLU A 254 -3.00 -10.01 7.84
CA GLU A 254 -3.82 -9.89 9.04
C GLU A 254 -3.38 -10.79 10.20
N ASP A 255 -2.69 -11.90 9.95
CA ASP A 255 -2.25 -12.85 10.98
C ASP A 255 -0.81 -13.32 10.82
N LEU A 256 -0.17 -13.09 9.66
CA LEU A 256 1.20 -13.53 9.38
C LEU A 256 2.14 -12.36 9.12
N VAL A 257 3.36 -12.48 9.66
CA VAL A 257 4.54 -11.73 9.23
C VAL A 257 5.47 -12.69 8.50
N ILE A 258 5.98 -12.26 7.35
CA ILE A 258 6.97 -13.03 6.59
C ILE A 258 8.32 -12.32 6.70
N LEU A 259 9.31 -13.04 7.17
CA LEU A 259 10.67 -12.56 7.37
C LEU A 259 11.61 -13.35 6.47
N ASP A 260 12.62 -12.69 5.91
CA ASP A 260 13.75 -13.36 5.26
C ASP A 260 14.98 -13.20 6.15
N GLU A 261 15.59 -14.33 6.48
CA GLU A 261 16.85 -14.40 7.20
C GLU A 261 17.95 -14.73 6.19
N HIS A 262 18.91 -13.81 6.04
CA HIS A 262 20.05 -14.01 5.15
C HIS A 262 21.31 -14.35 5.95
N ASP A 263 21.70 -15.61 5.91
CA ASP A 263 23.08 -16.03 6.18
C ASP A 263 23.84 -16.14 4.85
N MET A 264 25.17 -16.01 4.89
CA MET A 264 26.06 -16.08 3.73
C MET A 264 25.84 -17.34 2.88
N ASP A 265 25.43 -18.44 3.53
CA ASP A 265 25.28 -19.74 2.89
C ASP A 265 23.82 -20.22 2.81
N THR A 266 22.88 -19.57 3.50
CA THR A 266 21.46 -20.00 3.50
C THR A 266 20.49 -18.84 3.60
N ALA A 267 19.53 -18.77 2.67
CA ALA A 267 18.33 -17.95 2.83
C ALA A 267 17.21 -18.79 3.46
N VAL A 268 16.71 -18.36 4.61
CA VAL A 268 15.57 -19.00 5.26
C VAL A 268 14.43 -18.00 5.37
N THR A 269 13.32 -18.36 4.74
CA THR A 269 12.06 -17.65 4.95
C THR A 269 11.40 -18.15 6.21
N LEU A 270 10.94 -17.21 7.03
CA LEU A 270 10.19 -17.48 8.24
C LEU A 270 8.78 -16.94 8.09
N ILE A 271 7.81 -17.75 8.50
CA ILE A 271 6.40 -17.38 8.52
C ILE A 271 5.96 -17.37 9.96
N TRP A 272 5.73 -16.18 10.51
CA TRP A 272 5.33 -15.98 11.89
C TRP A 272 3.85 -15.64 11.96
N ASN A 273 3.03 -16.53 12.53
CA ASN A 273 1.70 -16.18 12.99
C ASN A 273 1.82 -15.48 14.34
N TYR A 274 1.80 -14.15 14.33
CA TYR A 274 2.01 -13.34 15.52
C TYR A 274 0.84 -13.41 16.51
N ARG A 275 -0.36 -13.81 16.05
CA ARG A 275 -1.54 -14.00 16.92
C ARG A 275 -1.47 -15.29 17.72
N GLU A 276 -1.03 -16.36 17.07
CA GLU A 276 -0.85 -17.67 17.70
C GLU A 276 0.53 -17.83 18.35
N ASN A 277 1.40 -16.82 18.15
CA ASN A 277 2.82 -16.86 18.47
C ASN A 277 3.47 -18.17 18.01
N ALA A 278 3.28 -18.49 16.72
CA ALA A 278 3.74 -19.72 16.11
C ALA A 278 4.57 -19.42 14.85
N LEU A 279 5.66 -20.16 14.66
CA LEU A 279 6.64 -19.95 13.59
C LEU A 279 6.76 -21.19 12.73
N GLY A 280 6.88 -20.98 11.43
CA GLY A 280 7.30 -21.99 10.47
C GLY A 280 8.49 -21.48 9.66
N SER A 281 9.28 -22.38 9.12
CA SER A 281 10.37 -22.03 8.20
C SER A 281 10.17 -22.71 6.84
N LEU A 282 10.50 -21.97 5.79
CA LEU A 282 10.60 -22.44 4.42
C LEU A 282 12.04 -22.26 3.98
N ARG A 283 12.69 -23.35 3.58
CA ARG A 283 13.99 -23.29 2.90
C ARG A 283 13.72 -23.27 1.40
N ALA A 284 14.28 -22.29 0.70
CA ALA A 284 14.25 -22.30 -0.75
C ALA A 284 14.97 -23.57 -1.26
N LEU A 285 14.44 -24.18 -2.32
CA LEU A 285 15.00 -25.41 -2.90
C LEU A 285 16.35 -25.21 -3.60
N ASP A 286 16.71 -23.96 -3.90
CA ASP A 286 17.91 -23.57 -4.63
C ASP A 286 18.68 -22.49 -3.83
N ASP A 287 19.96 -22.26 -4.12
CA ASP A 287 20.77 -21.08 -3.71
C ASP A 287 20.23 -19.79 -4.34
N ALA A 288 18.90 -19.63 -4.33
CA ALA A 288 18.19 -18.55 -4.95
C ALA A 288 18.63 -17.24 -4.30
N PRO A 289 19.06 -16.25 -5.09
CA PRO A 289 19.36 -14.92 -4.57
C PRO A 289 18.11 -14.33 -3.91
N ARG A 290 18.35 -13.33 -3.04
CA ARG A 290 17.37 -12.58 -2.24
C ARG A 290 15.97 -12.62 -2.81
N VAL A 291 15.01 -13.11 -2.02
CA VAL A 291 13.63 -13.14 -2.45
C VAL A 291 13.16 -11.71 -2.70
N ALA A 292 12.49 -11.47 -3.83
CA ALA A 292 12.03 -10.13 -4.17
C ALA A 292 10.75 -9.77 -3.41
N LYS A 293 9.74 -10.66 -3.35
CA LYS A 293 8.48 -10.45 -2.61
C LYS A 293 7.82 -11.74 -2.15
N PHE A 294 7.11 -11.64 -1.03
CA PHE A 294 6.28 -12.69 -0.46
C PHE A 294 4.83 -12.29 -0.43
N LEU A 295 3.94 -13.28 -0.50
CA LEU A 295 2.52 -13.03 -0.72
C LEU A 295 1.66 -14.10 -0.04
N PRO A 296 1.14 -13.82 1.16
CA PRO A 296 0.26 -14.75 1.86
C PRO A 296 -1.12 -14.80 1.18
N SER A 297 -1.57 -15.99 0.77
CA SER A 297 -2.92 -16.23 0.25
C SER A 297 -3.42 -17.59 0.74
N GLY A 298 -4.44 -17.57 1.58
CA GLY A 298 -5.04 -18.77 2.17
C GLY A 298 -4.04 -19.50 3.06
N ASN A 299 -3.69 -20.71 2.65
CA ASN A 299 -2.68 -21.54 3.30
C ASN A 299 -1.41 -21.64 2.45
N SER A 300 -1.18 -20.66 1.59
CA SER A 300 -0.05 -20.64 0.67
C SER A 300 0.70 -19.31 0.78
N VAL A 301 1.97 -19.36 0.43
CA VAL A 301 2.85 -18.20 0.29
C VAL A 301 3.47 -18.27 -1.10
N ALA A 302 3.31 -17.22 -1.89
CA ALA A 302 4.02 -17.09 -3.16
C ALA A 302 5.34 -16.35 -2.94
N LEU A 303 6.37 -16.84 -3.59
CA LEU A 303 7.78 -16.55 -3.42
C LEU A 303 8.32 -16.13 -4.78
N ALA A 304 8.56 -14.84 -4.99
CA ALA A 304 8.95 -14.31 -6.28
C ALA A 304 10.44 -13.95 -6.31
N TYR A 305 11.21 -14.54 -7.22
CA TYR A 305 12.64 -14.25 -7.39
C TYR A 305 13.11 -14.64 -8.79
N ASP A 306 14.08 -13.92 -9.36
CA ASP A 306 14.73 -14.23 -10.64
C ASP A 306 13.76 -14.64 -11.78
N GLY A 307 12.67 -13.88 -11.93
CA GLY A 307 11.63 -14.15 -12.93
C GLY A 307 10.80 -15.43 -12.71
N ARG A 308 11.00 -16.14 -11.60
CA ARG A 308 10.22 -17.30 -11.17
C ARG A 308 9.26 -16.89 -10.05
N LEU A 309 8.11 -17.56 -10.04
CA LEU A 309 7.18 -17.52 -8.91
C LEU A 309 7.04 -18.93 -8.35
N HIS A 310 7.47 -19.12 -7.11
CA HIS A 310 7.34 -20.36 -6.39
C HIS A 310 6.16 -20.25 -5.44
N VAL A 311 5.19 -21.16 -5.51
CA VAL A 311 4.05 -21.16 -4.57
C VAL A 311 4.20 -22.32 -3.62
N TYR A 312 4.40 -21.99 -2.34
CA TYR A 312 4.54 -22.96 -1.26
C TYR A 312 3.25 -23.03 -0.46
N ARG A 313 2.94 -24.19 0.10
CA ARG A 313 1.98 -24.30 1.19
C ARG A 313 2.66 -23.82 2.47
N ILE A 314 1.95 -23.03 3.27
CA ILE A 314 2.42 -22.63 4.60
C ILE A 314 2.67 -23.89 5.42
N PRO A 315 3.89 -24.08 5.96
CA PRO A 315 4.22 -25.25 6.74
C PRO A 315 3.43 -25.25 8.05
N PRO A 316 3.28 -26.41 8.73
CA PRO A 316 2.75 -26.44 10.08
C PRO A 316 3.55 -25.48 10.99
N LEU A 317 2.86 -24.54 11.62
CA LEU A 317 3.49 -23.58 12.51
C LEU A 317 3.69 -24.19 13.90
N VAL A 318 4.83 -23.93 14.51
CA VAL A 318 5.19 -24.41 15.85
C VAL A 318 5.11 -23.27 16.84
N SER A 319 4.39 -23.47 17.95
CA SER A 319 4.27 -22.45 19.00
C SER A 319 5.63 -22.12 19.63
N ILE A 320 5.92 -20.83 19.81
CA ILE A 320 7.18 -20.28 20.31
C ILE A 320 7.05 -19.92 21.80
N ALA A 321 6.34 -20.73 22.59
CA ALA A 321 6.13 -20.45 24.02
C ALA A 321 7.43 -20.46 24.88
N GLY A 322 8.60 -20.67 24.27
CA GLY A 322 9.93 -20.53 24.87
C GLY A 322 10.95 -19.93 23.89
N LEU A 323 12.16 -19.59 24.37
CA LEU A 323 13.23 -19.07 23.50
C LEU A 323 13.67 -20.15 22.51
N LEU A 324 13.35 -19.97 21.23
CA LEU A 324 14.08 -20.62 20.15
C LEU A 324 15.51 -20.07 20.14
N SER A 325 16.48 -20.98 20.19
CA SER A 325 17.90 -20.58 20.20
C SER A 325 18.39 -20.33 18.77
N SER A 326 17.81 -21.00 17.77
CA SER A 326 18.16 -20.83 16.35
C SER A 326 16.99 -21.16 15.41
N CYS A 327 16.97 -20.58 14.20
CA CYS A 327 16.07 -21.01 13.12
C CYS A 327 16.28 -22.49 12.74
N ALA A 328 17.46 -23.06 12.99
CA ALA A 328 17.74 -24.47 12.73
C ALA A 328 16.87 -25.44 13.57
N ASP A 329 16.32 -24.95 14.69
CA ASP A 329 15.45 -25.73 15.58
C ASP A 329 14.01 -25.85 15.03
N LEU A 330 13.64 -25.01 14.07
CA LEU A 330 12.32 -25.09 13.43
C LEU A 330 12.28 -26.30 12.50
N PRO A 331 11.18 -27.09 12.51
CA PRO A 331 11.00 -28.18 11.56
C PRO A 331 11.00 -27.61 10.15
N SER A 332 12.14 -27.76 9.48
CA SER A 332 12.29 -27.35 8.09
C SER A 332 11.50 -28.33 7.23
N VAL A 333 10.55 -27.80 6.45
CA VAL A 333 9.77 -28.67 5.58
C VAL A 333 10.47 -28.81 4.23
N ALA A 334 11.47 -29.69 4.18
CA ALA A 334 12.13 -30.10 2.94
C ALA A 334 11.18 -30.85 1.97
N ASP A 335 9.99 -31.25 2.43
CA ASP A 335 9.08 -32.13 1.66
C ASP A 335 8.00 -31.40 0.85
N TYR A 336 7.86 -30.06 0.96
CA TYR A 336 6.89 -29.33 0.13
C TYR A 336 7.53 -28.88 -1.18
N ILE A 337 7.23 -29.62 -2.26
CA ILE A 337 7.58 -29.21 -3.62
C ILE A 337 6.73 -27.99 -3.98
N PRO A 338 7.32 -26.81 -4.23
CA PRO A 338 6.58 -25.64 -4.69
C PRO A 338 6.05 -25.85 -6.09
N ILE A 339 4.95 -25.19 -6.42
CA ILE A 339 4.63 -24.95 -7.84
C ILE A 339 5.63 -23.92 -8.35
N ILE A 340 6.36 -24.25 -9.40
CA ILE A 340 7.24 -23.30 -10.06
C ILE A 340 6.53 -22.76 -11.30
N VAL A 341 6.20 -21.48 -11.29
CA VAL A 341 5.78 -20.76 -12.49
C VAL A 341 7.02 -20.16 -13.11
N HIS A 342 7.44 -20.76 -14.22
CA HIS A 342 8.45 -20.17 -15.07
C HIS A 342 7.77 -19.12 -15.96
N ILE A 343 8.03 -17.84 -15.69
CA ILE A 343 7.70 -16.80 -16.65
C ILE A 343 8.87 -16.75 -17.62
N THR A 344 8.63 -17.16 -18.86
CA THR A 344 9.61 -17.49 -19.91
C THR A 344 10.52 -16.35 -20.40
N ASP A 345 10.54 -15.21 -19.71
CA ASP A 345 11.34 -14.05 -20.09
C ASP A 345 12.61 -13.97 -19.23
N GLU A 346 13.77 -13.91 -19.89
CA GLU A 346 15.10 -13.82 -19.27
C GLU A 346 15.41 -12.42 -18.73
N GLU A 347 14.54 -11.43 -18.98
CA GLU A 347 14.77 -10.06 -18.49
C GLU A 347 14.57 -9.94 -16.98
N TYR A 348 15.51 -9.30 -16.29
CA TYR A 348 15.31 -8.89 -14.89
C TYR A 348 14.02 -8.08 -14.74
N GLY A 349 13.25 -8.39 -13.69
CA GLY A 349 12.00 -7.72 -13.43
C GLY A 349 11.69 -7.62 -11.95
N VAL A 350 11.03 -6.53 -11.59
CA VAL A 350 10.57 -6.26 -10.24
C VAL A 350 9.17 -6.84 -10.07
N TRP A 351 8.94 -7.50 -8.95
CA TRP A 351 7.63 -8.02 -8.60
C TRP A 351 6.87 -6.99 -7.77
N VAL A 352 5.59 -6.78 -8.07
CA VAL A 352 4.72 -5.88 -7.34
C VAL A 352 3.39 -6.55 -7.04
N VAL A 353 2.98 -6.43 -5.79
CA VAL A 353 1.66 -6.86 -5.31
C VAL A 353 0.69 -5.74 -5.62
N ARG A 354 -0.38 -6.01 -6.38
CA ARG A 354 -1.36 -4.95 -6.72
C ARG A 354 -2.20 -4.53 -5.52
N ASP A 355 -2.38 -5.46 -4.59
CA ASP A 355 -3.27 -5.32 -3.46
C ASP A 355 -2.48 -5.42 -2.15
N GLY A 356 -1.22 -4.94 -2.11
CA GLY A 356 -0.34 -5.10 -0.94
C GLY A 356 -0.96 -4.56 0.35
N TRP A 357 -1.77 -3.50 0.22
CA TRP A 357 -2.57 -2.92 1.29
C TRP A 357 -3.76 -3.78 1.73
N TYR A 358 -4.28 -4.64 0.85
CA TYR A 358 -5.45 -5.49 1.06
C TYR A 358 -5.06 -6.98 0.97
N ASN A 359 -3.95 -7.34 1.64
CA ASN A 359 -3.50 -8.73 1.80
C ASN A 359 -4.43 -9.51 2.73
N ARG A 360 -5.64 -9.81 2.25
CA ARG A 360 -6.56 -10.72 2.92
C ARG A 360 -6.19 -12.15 2.59
N ARG A 361 -6.18 -12.99 3.62
CA ARG A 361 -5.99 -14.43 3.47
C ARG A 361 -6.98 -15.07 2.49
N ASP A 362 -8.18 -14.53 2.33
CA ASP A 362 -9.21 -14.99 1.40
C ASP A 362 -9.22 -14.25 0.04
N ALA A 363 -8.43 -13.20 -0.15
CA ALA A 363 -8.41 -12.47 -1.40
C ALA A 363 -7.64 -13.24 -2.49
N PRO A 364 -8.10 -13.17 -3.75
CA PRO A 364 -7.34 -13.68 -4.87
C PRO A 364 -6.02 -12.94 -4.97
N LEU A 365 -4.92 -13.68 -4.92
CA LEU A 365 -3.61 -13.06 -5.03
C LEU A 365 -3.37 -12.55 -6.46
N SER A 366 -2.86 -11.34 -6.58
CA SER A 366 -2.75 -10.60 -7.83
C SER A 366 -1.40 -9.88 -7.87
N ILE A 367 -0.51 -10.38 -8.73
CA ILE A 367 0.90 -10.00 -8.80
C ILE A 367 1.20 -9.47 -10.19
N ASP A 368 2.03 -8.45 -10.27
CA ASP A 368 2.64 -8.01 -11.51
C ASP A 368 4.14 -8.25 -11.46
N ARG A 369 4.70 -8.87 -12.50
CA ARG A 369 6.12 -8.79 -12.81
C ARG A 369 6.31 -7.66 -13.82
N LEU A 370 7.19 -6.73 -13.49
CA LEU A 370 7.49 -5.53 -14.23
C LEU A 370 8.92 -5.65 -14.76
N THR A 371 9.10 -5.85 -16.06
CA THR A 371 10.41 -5.86 -16.73
C THR A 371 10.57 -4.63 -17.62
N SER A 372 11.80 -4.39 -18.09
CA SER A 372 12.10 -3.24 -18.95
C SER A 372 11.25 -3.15 -20.23
N ARG A 373 10.70 -4.27 -20.69
CA ARG A 373 9.90 -4.36 -21.91
C ARG A 373 8.49 -4.92 -21.70
N HIS A 374 8.25 -5.65 -20.62
CA HIS A 374 7.05 -6.44 -20.46
C HIS A 374 6.46 -6.30 -19.08
N ARG A 375 5.15 -6.51 -18.99
CA ARG A 375 4.49 -6.83 -17.74
C ARG A 375 3.78 -8.15 -17.81
N SER A 376 4.05 -9.00 -16.84
CA SER A 376 3.31 -10.23 -16.67
C SER A 376 2.40 -10.05 -15.47
N HIS A 377 1.08 -10.09 -15.70
CA HIS A 377 0.09 -10.08 -14.65
C HIS A 377 -0.30 -11.52 -14.30
N LEU A 378 -0.11 -11.90 -13.04
CA LEU A 378 -0.43 -13.20 -12.50
C LEU A 378 -1.61 -13.05 -11.53
N ALA A 379 -2.77 -13.58 -11.92
CA ALA A 379 -3.93 -13.71 -11.04
C ALA A 379 -3.95 -15.15 -10.49
N VAL A 380 -3.62 -15.29 -9.22
CA VAL A 380 -3.43 -16.58 -8.50
C VAL A 380 -4.77 -17.11 -7.95
N ALA A 381 -5.86 -16.35 -8.10
CA ALA A 381 -7.23 -16.64 -7.64
C ALA A 381 -7.73 -18.09 -7.88
N GLU A 382 -7.27 -18.72 -8.97
CA GLU A 382 -7.76 -20.03 -9.40
C GLU A 382 -7.05 -21.22 -8.74
N ILE A 383 -5.94 -21.00 -8.04
CA ILE A 383 -5.07 -22.09 -7.54
C ILE A 383 -5.51 -22.64 -6.19
N THR A 384 -6.17 -21.82 -5.37
CA THR A 384 -6.42 -22.11 -3.96
C THR A 384 -7.81 -22.66 -3.65
N THR A 385 -8.59 -23.09 -4.67
CA THR A 385 -9.90 -23.71 -4.38
C THR A 385 -9.71 -24.95 -3.50
N PRO A 386 -10.27 -24.99 -2.28
CA PRO A 386 -9.97 -26.02 -1.28
C PRO A 386 -10.41 -27.44 -1.68
N GLN A 387 -11.09 -27.60 -2.83
CA GLN A 387 -11.62 -28.87 -3.31
C GLN A 387 -10.68 -29.61 -4.26
N SER A 388 -9.62 -28.98 -4.78
CA SER A 388 -8.62 -29.69 -5.60
C SER A 388 -7.44 -30.15 -4.73
N PRO A 389 -7.29 -31.45 -4.45
CA PRO A 389 -6.13 -31.96 -3.71
C PRO A 389 -4.83 -31.84 -4.52
N THR A 390 -4.94 -31.65 -5.83
CA THR A 390 -3.82 -31.46 -6.76
C THR A 390 -3.77 -30.02 -7.24
N MET A 391 -2.67 -29.34 -6.93
CA MET A 391 -2.35 -28.04 -7.49
C MET A 391 -2.12 -28.17 -9.02
N PRO A 392 -2.51 -27.17 -9.84
CA PRO A 392 -2.31 -27.23 -11.28
C PRO A 392 -0.81 -27.13 -11.66
N ASP A 393 -0.38 -27.86 -12.68
CA ASP A 393 1.00 -27.85 -13.19
C ASP A 393 1.41 -26.50 -13.81
N GLN A 394 0.44 -25.70 -14.23
CA GLN A 394 0.63 -24.35 -14.76
C GLN A 394 -0.38 -23.38 -14.15
N ILE A 395 0.12 -22.22 -13.75
CA ILE A 395 -0.69 -21.14 -13.22
C ILE A 395 -1.16 -20.28 -14.39
N PRO A 396 -2.47 -20.00 -14.55
CA PRO A 396 -2.94 -19.07 -15.56
C PRO A 396 -2.35 -17.69 -15.29
N TYR A 397 -1.72 -17.10 -16.31
CA TYR A 397 -1.19 -15.74 -16.26
C TYR A 397 -1.52 -14.98 -17.53
N THR A 398 -1.72 -13.67 -17.39
CA THR A 398 -1.99 -12.76 -18.50
C THR A 398 -0.77 -11.87 -18.70
N VAL A 399 -0.15 -11.90 -19.87
CA VAL A 399 0.95 -10.99 -20.21
C VAL A 399 0.39 -9.78 -20.94
N ALA A 400 0.74 -8.58 -20.47
CA ALA A 400 0.46 -7.33 -21.16
C ALA A 400 1.79 -6.66 -21.50
N ARG A 401 2.00 -6.25 -22.76
CA ARG A 401 3.22 -5.52 -23.10
C ARG A 401 3.04 -4.05 -22.74
N PHE A 402 4.04 -3.48 -22.12
CA PHE A 402 4.11 -2.03 -21.99
C PHE A 402 4.72 -1.44 -23.25
N PRO A 403 4.31 -0.24 -23.67
CA PRO A 403 5.21 0.58 -24.48
C PRO A 403 6.51 0.78 -23.67
N SER A 404 7.66 0.64 -24.34
CA SER A 404 8.97 0.86 -23.72
C SER A 404 8.96 2.21 -22.99
N LEU A 405 8.96 2.21 -21.66
CA LEU A 405 9.07 3.46 -20.93
C LEU A 405 10.56 3.87 -20.95
N PRO A 406 10.88 5.15 -21.12
CA PRO A 406 12.26 5.58 -21.35
C PRO A 406 13.24 5.35 -20.17
N PHE A 407 12.73 4.99 -18.99
CA PHE A 407 13.46 5.01 -17.71
C PHE A 407 13.59 3.62 -17.03
N TRP A 408 13.24 2.52 -17.69
CA TRP A 408 13.30 1.17 -17.07
C TRP A 408 14.73 0.70 -16.73
N ASN A 409 15.78 1.40 -17.12
CA ASN A 409 17.14 0.98 -16.76
C ASN A 409 17.42 1.13 -15.25
N SER A 410 16.56 1.84 -14.51
CA SER A 410 16.68 2.10 -13.07
C SER A 410 15.43 1.69 -12.29
N ILE A 411 14.79 0.55 -12.64
CA ILE A 411 13.69 0.06 -11.79
C ILE A 411 14.31 -0.40 -10.47
N ASP A 412 14.25 0.48 -9.49
CA ASP A 412 14.66 0.18 -8.13
C ASP A 412 13.50 -0.43 -7.33
N GLU A 413 13.80 -0.87 -6.11
CA GLU A 413 12.83 -1.42 -5.14
C GLU A 413 11.74 -0.40 -4.75
N SER A 414 12.00 0.90 -4.98
CA SER A 414 11.12 2.03 -4.66
C SER A 414 10.02 2.23 -5.72
N MET A 415 9.09 1.28 -5.81
CA MET A 415 7.96 1.33 -6.74
C MET A 415 6.64 1.00 -6.06
N SER A 416 5.63 1.85 -6.28
CA SER A 416 4.28 1.68 -5.76
C SER A 416 3.29 1.47 -6.90
N VAL A 417 2.45 0.44 -6.79
CA VAL A 417 1.36 0.17 -7.74
C VAL A 417 0.06 0.12 -6.96
N ALA A 418 -0.94 0.86 -7.44
CA ALA A 418 -2.27 0.85 -6.86
C ALA A 418 -3.35 0.83 -7.96
N PRO A 419 -4.43 0.07 -7.77
CA PRO A 419 -5.57 0.10 -8.69
C PRO A 419 -6.29 1.46 -8.61
N SER A 420 -6.78 1.94 -9.75
CA SER A 420 -7.59 3.15 -9.85
C SER A 420 -8.60 3.03 -11.00
N GLU A 421 -9.90 2.96 -10.72
CA GLU A 421 -11.03 2.93 -11.69
C GLU A 421 -10.84 1.95 -12.86
N GLY A 422 -10.41 0.73 -12.56
CA GLY A 422 -10.16 -0.32 -13.57
C GLY A 422 -8.84 -0.15 -14.34
N ARG A 423 -8.07 0.90 -14.03
CA ARG A 423 -6.67 1.07 -14.43
C ARG A 423 -5.76 0.70 -13.25
N ASN A 424 -4.47 0.58 -13.53
CA ASN A 424 -3.44 0.58 -12.51
C ASN A 424 -2.64 1.87 -12.64
N VAL A 425 -2.28 2.44 -11.50
CA VAL A 425 -1.37 3.57 -11.43
C VAL A 425 -0.09 3.08 -10.81
N LEU A 426 0.99 3.23 -11.56
CA LEU A 426 2.35 2.95 -11.15
C LEU A 426 3.01 4.28 -10.79
N ALA A 427 3.67 4.37 -9.64
CA ALA A 427 4.55 5.47 -9.28
C ALA A 427 5.95 4.92 -8.95
N PHE A 428 6.97 5.69 -9.30
CA PHE A 428 8.38 5.34 -9.07
C PHE A 428 9.23 6.61 -9.04
N SER A 429 10.37 6.54 -8.35
CA SER A 429 11.38 7.60 -8.35
C SER A 429 12.41 7.33 -9.47
N ASP A 430 12.90 8.38 -10.10
CA ASP A 430 14.07 8.33 -10.98
C ASP A 430 15.32 8.75 -10.20
N ASP A 431 16.20 7.79 -9.93
CA ASP A 431 17.44 7.98 -9.16
C ASP A 431 18.36 9.06 -9.76
N HIS A 432 18.29 9.27 -11.08
CA HIS A 432 19.16 10.24 -11.74
C HIS A 432 18.66 11.67 -11.60
N SER A 433 17.34 11.88 -11.49
CA SER A 433 16.73 13.22 -11.46
C SER A 433 16.05 13.56 -10.14
N SER A 434 15.98 12.62 -9.19
CA SER A 434 15.13 12.74 -7.98
C SER A 434 13.68 13.11 -8.32
N ALA A 435 13.24 12.78 -9.54
CA ALA A 435 11.89 13.07 -9.99
C ALA A 435 10.96 11.91 -9.62
N LEU A 436 9.78 12.24 -9.10
CA LEU A 436 8.72 11.26 -8.92
C LEU A 436 7.83 11.25 -10.15
N MET A 437 7.68 10.08 -10.75
CA MET A 437 6.84 9.87 -11.92
C MET A 437 5.64 8.99 -11.57
N CYS A 438 4.57 9.13 -12.34
CA CYS A 438 3.49 8.18 -12.35
C CYS A 438 3.04 7.84 -13.76
N ALA A 439 2.52 6.62 -13.93
CA ALA A 439 1.99 6.10 -15.17
C ALA A 439 0.66 5.39 -14.90
N ALA A 440 -0.38 5.73 -15.66
CA ALA A 440 -1.65 5.03 -15.64
C ALA A 440 -1.79 4.12 -16.85
N TYR A 441 -2.26 2.89 -16.63
CA TYR A 441 -2.34 1.90 -17.69
C TYR A 441 -3.47 0.89 -17.47
N VAL A 442 -3.94 0.28 -18.55
CA VAL A 442 -4.97 -0.77 -18.55
C VAL A 442 -4.34 -2.09 -18.94
N VAL A 443 -4.80 -3.17 -18.29
CA VAL A 443 -4.42 -4.54 -18.61
C VAL A 443 -5.55 -5.15 -19.42
N SER A 444 -5.30 -5.50 -20.67
CA SER A 444 -6.26 -6.22 -21.50
C SER A 444 -5.61 -7.51 -21.99
N PRO A 445 -6.25 -8.69 -21.80
CA PRO A 445 -5.78 -9.93 -22.40
C PRO A 445 -5.79 -9.90 -23.94
N ALA A 446 -6.67 -9.06 -24.53
CA ALA A 446 -6.91 -9.04 -25.96
C ALA A 446 -6.02 -8.05 -26.73
N GLU A 447 -5.49 -7.02 -26.05
CA GLU A 447 -4.72 -5.94 -26.69
C GLU A 447 -3.35 -5.79 -26.03
N PRO A 448 -2.26 -6.19 -26.70
CA PRO A 448 -0.92 -6.11 -26.13
C PRO A 448 -0.35 -4.70 -26.07
N SER A 449 -0.98 -3.68 -26.67
CA SER A 449 -0.54 -2.29 -26.55
C SER A 449 -1.28 -1.60 -25.41
N ALA A 450 -0.71 -1.61 -24.21
CA ALA A 450 -1.25 -0.81 -23.13
C ALA A 450 -1.18 0.68 -23.49
N LEU A 451 -2.32 1.39 -23.45
CA LEU A 451 -2.32 2.85 -23.38
C LEU A 451 -1.64 3.22 -22.05
N CYS A 452 -0.48 3.85 -22.13
CA CYS A 452 0.29 4.30 -20.99
C CYS A 452 0.31 5.83 -20.99
N ASP A 453 -0.44 6.42 -20.07
CA ASP A 453 -0.41 7.86 -19.82
C ASP A 453 0.66 8.12 -18.73
N GLN A 454 1.69 8.92 -19.03
CA GLN A 454 2.79 9.22 -18.11
C GLN A 454 2.76 10.67 -17.64
N LEU A 455 3.25 10.91 -16.42
CA LEU A 455 3.27 12.23 -15.80
C LEU A 455 4.36 12.38 -14.74
N TYR A 456 5.08 13.49 -14.76
CA TYR A 456 5.99 13.88 -13.66
C TYR A 456 5.19 14.58 -12.56
N LEU A 457 5.22 14.01 -11.35
CA LEU A 457 4.57 14.55 -10.16
C LEU A 457 5.45 15.59 -9.47
N THR A 458 6.76 15.34 -9.39
CA THR A 458 7.73 16.32 -8.92
C THR A 458 9.04 16.18 -9.68
N ARG A 459 9.75 17.30 -9.84
CA ARG A 459 11.08 17.40 -10.42
C ARG A 459 11.78 18.55 -9.70
N GLU A 460 12.41 18.26 -8.57
CA GLU A 460 13.21 19.22 -7.80
C GLU A 460 14.68 18.82 -7.92
N ASP A 461 15.40 19.43 -8.88
CA ASP A 461 16.79 19.07 -9.22
C ASP A 461 17.79 19.25 -8.06
N SER A 462 17.39 19.89 -6.95
CA SER A 462 18.25 20.21 -5.81
C SER A 462 17.96 19.39 -4.54
N VAL A 463 16.97 18.50 -4.56
CA VAL A 463 16.53 17.79 -3.34
C VAL A 463 16.47 16.30 -3.59
N THR A 464 17.32 15.55 -2.88
CA THR A 464 17.26 14.09 -2.87
C THR A 464 16.08 13.64 -2.00
N ILE A 465 15.26 12.72 -2.51
CA ILE A 465 14.12 12.16 -1.78
C ILE A 465 14.61 10.89 -1.07
N ALA A 466 14.56 10.87 0.27
CA ALA A 466 14.93 9.70 1.07
C ALA A 466 13.86 8.60 0.99
N ASP A 467 12.59 9.00 1.05
CA ASP A 467 11.45 8.09 0.97
C ASP A 467 10.22 8.83 0.44
N TRP A 468 9.26 8.08 -0.11
CA TRP A 468 8.02 8.63 -0.64
C TRP A 468 6.90 7.60 -0.65
N ASP A 469 5.65 8.07 -0.60
CA ASP A 469 4.50 7.23 -0.88
C ASP A 469 3.42 8.01 -1.65
N PHE A 470 2.56 7.30 -2.35
CA PHE A 470 1.59 7.86 -3.28
C PHE A 470 0.24 7.13 -3.21
N CYS A 471 -0.83 7.91 -3.06
CA CYS A 471 -2.19 7.42 -3.12
C CYS A 471 -2.92 7.99 -4.36
N PRO A 472 -3.16 7.19 -5.43
CA PRO A 472 -3.87 7.66 -6.62
C PRO A 472 -5.34 7.95 -6.37
N ALA A 473 -5.96 7.29 -5.39
CA ALA A 473 -7.38 7.49 -5.09
C ALA A 473 -7.68 8.92 -4.60
N SER A 474 -6.74 9.54 -3.88
CA SER A 474 -6.84 10.94 -3.46
C SER A 474 -5.98 11.89 -4.32
N GLY A 475 -5.13 11.36 -5.20
CA GLY A 475 -4.11 12.15 -5.91
C GLY A 475 -3.13 12.84 -4.96
N ARG A 476 -2.72 12.14 -3.89
CA ARG A 476 -1.83 12.67 -2.84
C ARG A 476 -0.48 11.96 -2.87
N VAL A 477 0.59 12.73 -2.79
CA VAL A 477 1.97 12.25 -2.63
C VAL A 477 2.51 12.76 -1.30
N CYS A 478 3.28 11.94 -0.60
CA CYS A 478 4.11 12.36 0.52
C CYS A 478 5.58 12.07 0.19
N LEU A 479 6.46 13.00 0.50
CA LEU A 479 7.89 12.93 0.24
C LEU A 479 8.67 13.21 1.53
N VAL A 480 9.77 12.51 1.73
CA VAL A 480 10.77 12.81 2.76
C VAL A 480 11.99 13.41 2.07
N PRO A 481 12.06 14.74 1.91
CA PRO A 481 13.26 15.36 1.35
C PRO A 481 14.44 15.25 2.31
N THR A 482 15.62 15.03 1.76
CA THR A 482 16.89 15.08 2.49
C THR A 482 17.54 16.43 2.25
N HIS A 483 17.75 17.21 3.32
CA HIS A 483 18.50 18.46 3.29
C HIS A 483 19.76 18.32 4.15
N ASP A 484 20.94 18.53 3.56
CA ASP A 484 22.23 18.36 4.26
C ASP A 484 22.39 17.01 4.97
N GLY A 485 21.84 15.94 4.38
CA GLY A 485 21.84 14.59 4.95
C GLY A 485 20.80 14.36 6.07
N ARG A 486 19.84 15.28 6.26
CA ARG A 486 18.80 15.18 7.30
C ARG A 486 17.40 15.14 6.71
N CYS A 487 16.54 14.32 7.31
CA CYS A 487 15.16 14.08 6.90
C CYS A 487 14.16 14.62 7.93
N THR A 488 14.18 15.92 8.23
CA THR A 488 13.42 16.49 9.37
C THR A 488 11.98 16.89 9.04
N GLU A 489 11.58 16.79 7.77
CA GLU A 489 10.27 17.18 7.30
C GLU A 489 9.66 16.15 6.35
N ILE A 490 8.33 16.15 6.28
CA ILE A 490 7.56 15.44 5.25
C ILE A 490 6.80 16.48 4.44
N VAL A 491 6.91 16.41 3.12
CA VAL A 491 6.21 17.28 2.18
C VAL A 491 5.00 16.54 1.62
N VAL A 492 3.80 17.06 1.89
CA VAL A 492 2.53 16.56 1.39
C VAL A 492 2.11 17.37 0.16
N LEU A 493 1.95 16.70 -0.98
CA LEU A 493 1.53 17.28 -2.24
C LEU A 493 0.15 16.75 -2.62
N ASP A 494 -0.85 17.64 -2.71
CA ASP A 494 -2.20 17.31 -3.16
C ASP A 494 -2.41 17.81 -4.59
N PHE A 495 -2.64 16.90 -5.53
CA PHE A 495 -2.94 17.21 -6.94
C PHE A 495 -4.43 17.32 -7.21
N LEU A 496 -5.26 16.89 -6.26
CA LEU A 496 -6.69 17.05 -6.26
C LEU A 496 -7.14 17.79 -5.01
N VAL A 497 -8.12 18.67 -5.18
CA VAL A 497 -8.80 19.39 -4.10
C VAL A 497 -10.28 19.54 -4.47
N PRO A 498 -11.18 19.69 -3.48
CA PRO A 498 -12.57 20.03 -3.75
C PRO A 498 -12.65 21.31 -4.58
N ASP A 499 -13.46 21.31 -5.64
CA ASP A 499 -13.62 22.49 -6.49
C ASP A 499 -14.37 23.55 -5.67
N ARG A 500 -13.74 24.70 -5.40
CA ARG A 500 -14.32 25.77 -4.56
C ARG A 500 -15.43 26.59 -5.23
N GLY A 501 -16.01 26.12 -6.34
CA GLY A 501 -17.04 26.89 -7.05
C GLY A 501 -17.54 26.25 -8.34
N LEU A 502 -18.46 25.29 -8.21
CA LEU A 502 -19.45 24.98 -9.24
C LEU A 502 -20.83 25.51 -8.82
#